data_AF-A0A9X1DF08-F1
#
_entry.id   AF-A0A9X1DF08-F1
#
_cell.length_a   1.000
_cell.length_b   1.000
_cell.length_c   1.000
_cell.angle_alpha   90.00
_cell.angle_beta   90.00
_cell.angle_gamma   90.00
#
_symmetry.space_group_name_H-M   'P 1'
#
loop_
_entity.id
_entity.type
_entity.pdbx_description
1 polymer ?
#
loop_
_entity_poly.entity_id
_entity_poly.type
_entity_poly.pdbx_seq_one_letter_code
_entity_poly.pdbx_strand_id
1 'polypeptide(L)'
;MPLLLAHETDQVADVADLADACRSPAFDGGSTDGLLAVAPVLRALGNNREFLPALALDALKENCRTQLATNTYSAQVILLHPPEGNFFLRANIWPSAGEPCLRTSGAASFFYDFPHDHAFDFLTIGHLGPGYWSDYYEVEPESILGLPGEPVDLRFVERSQLSPDKMLLYRANRDIHDQLPPESLSVSINVMTLTEAQCARRQYHFDVEGGRIIRDMTATSAQLLLRLCVQFDSDELGGNGRDLAESFMRGHDDPRIRLAAWSAIDAATDDHEARLAHAETALRSTCPHLRRAGTRSLDLLRSGSIPSPARARIA
;
A
#
# COMPACT_ATOMS: atom_id res chain seq x y z
N MET A 1 -1.23 -17.00 -1.24
CA MET A 1 -2.06 -17.02 -0.04
C MET A 1 -1.12 -16.83 1.13
N PRO A 2 -1.47 -15.91 2.05
CA PRO A 2 -0.76 -15.76 3.31
C PRO A 2 -0.52 -17.09 4.01
N LEU A 3 0.59 -17.19 4.73
CA LEU A 3 0.92 -18.40 5.49
C LEU A 3 -0.05 -18.52 6.67
N LEU A 4 -0.74 -19.65 6.77
CA LEU A 4 -1.56 -19.99 7.92
C LEU A 4 -0.66 -20.36 9.10
N LEU A 5 -0.85 -19.68 10.23
CA LEU A 5 -0.14 -19.96 11.47
C LEU A 5 -1.07 -20.64 12.46
N ALA A 6 -0.60 -21.72 13.08
CA ALA A 6 -1.32 -22.44 14.11
C ALA A 6 -0.63 -22.24 15.46
N HIS A 7 -1.33 -21.60 16.38
CA HIS A 7 -0.93 -21.46 17.78
C HIS A 7 -2.15 -21.73 18.65
N GLU A 8 -2.06 -22.77 19.49
CA GLU A 8 -3.06 -23.06 20.52
C GLU A 8 -2.54 -22.53 21.85
N THR A 9 -3.37 -21.75 22.54
CA THR A 9 -3.09 -21.24 23.87
C THR A 9 -4.38 -20.81 24.55
N ASP A 10 -4.49 -21.09 25.84
CA ASP A 10 -5.55 -20.58 26.72
C ASP A 10 -5.12 -19.29 27.43
N GLN A 11 -3.89 -18.81 27.19
CA GLN A 11 -3.41 -17.56 27.76
C GLN A 11 -4.19 -16.38 27.18
N VAL A 12 -4.35 -15.35 28.02
CA VAL A 12 -4.95 -14.07 27.66
C VAL A 12 -3.88 -13.01 27.81
N ALA A 13 -3.77 -12.12 26.81
CA ALA A 13 -2.85 -10.99 26.83
C ALA A 13 -3.60 -9.70 26.53
N ASP A 14 -3.04 -8.56 26.93
CA ASP A 14 -3.50 -7.22 26.58
C ASP A 14 -2.68 -6.63 25.42
N VAL A 15 -3.14 -5.50 24.88
CA VAL A 15 -2.43 -4.76 23.82
C VAL A 15 -1.02 -4.37 24.28
N ALA A 16 -0.85 -4.06 25.57
CA ALA A 16 0.45 -3.71 26.16
C ALA A 16 1.44 -4.89 26.09
N ASP A 17 0.99 -6.12 26.36
CA ASP A 17 1.85 -7.31 26.30
C ASP A 17 2.34 -7.56 24.87
N LEU A 18 1.46 -7.38 23.87
CA LEU A 18 1.84 -7.49 22.46
C LEU A 18 2.81 -6.38 22.04
N ALA A 19 2.60 -5.16 22.52
CA ALA A 19 3.54 -4.06 22.27
C ALA A 19 4.90 -4.35 22.92
N ASP A 20 4.94 -4.85 24.16
CA ASP A 20 6.15 -5.26 24.86
C ASP A 20 6.88 -6.38 24.10
N ALA A 21 6.15 -7.36 23.57
CA ALA A 21 6.71 -8.41 22.72
C ALA A 21 7.33 -7.85 21.43
N CYS A 22 6.71 -6.84 20.81
CA CYS A 22 7.27 -6.16 19.64
C CYS A 22 8.48 -5.26 19.96
N ARG A 23 8.64 -4.80 21.20
CA ARG A 23 9.85 -4.08 21.65
C ARG A 23 11.03 -5.01 21.95
N SER A 24 10.78 -6.31 22.09
CA SER A 24 11.83 -7.29 22.36
C SER A 24 12.83 -7.38 21.20
N PRO A 25 14.13 -7.63 21.47
CA PRO A 25 15.11 -7.90 20.42
C PRO A 25 14.78 -9.09 19.51
N ALA A 26 13.83 -9.94 19.91
CA ALA A 26 13.35 -11.05 19.10
C ALA A 26 12.44 -10.60 17.94
N PHE A 27 11.86 -9.39 18.01
CA PHE A 27 11.03 -8.84 16.95
C PHE A 27 11.87 -8.02 15.97
N ASP A 28 11.94 -8.52 14.74
CA ASP A 28 12.45 -7.79 13.58
C ASP A 28 11.35 -7.71 12.51
N GLY A 29 10.77 -6.51 12.34
CA GLY A 29 9.74 -6.28 11.33
C GLY A 29 10.22 -6.42 9.88
N GLY A 30 11.53 -6.56 9.64
CA GLY A 30 12.11 -6.87 8.33
C GLY A 30 12.21 -8.36 8.04
N SER A 31 11.93 -9.22 9.02
CA SER A 31 12.12 -10.67 8.95
C SER A 31 10.85 -11.43 9.28
N THR A 32 10.58 -12.48 8.51
CA THR A 32 9.51 -13.43 8.79
C THR A 32 9.66 -14.05 10.19
N ASP A 33 10.88 -14.40 10.61
CA ASP A 33 11.13 -14.96 11.94
C ASP A 33 10.80 -13.98 13.06
N GLY A 34 11.02 -12.68 12.82
CA GLY A 34 10.69 -11.62 13.77
C GLY A 34 9.18 -11.49 13.99
N LEU A 35 8.38 -11.61 12.92
CA LEU A 35 6.93 -11.70 13.04
C LEU A 35 6.50 -12.99 13.75
N LEU A 36 7.08 -14.13 13.41
CA LEU A 36 6.77 -15.41 14.07
C LEU A 36 7.07 -15.37 15.58
N ALA A 37 8.06 -14.59 16.02
CA ALA A 37 8.39 -14.44 17.44
C ALA A 37 7.27 -13.83 18.28
N VAL A 38 6.40 -12.99 17.68
CA VAL A 38 5.28 -12.33 18.39
C VAL A 38 3.93 -13.02 18.15
N ALA A 39 3.86 -14.00 17.25
CA ALA A 39 2.63 -14.73 16.93
C ALA A 39 1.97 -15.39 18.17
N PRO A 40 2.70 -16.00 19.13
CA PRO A 40 2.08 -16.55 20.34
C PRO A 40 1.37 -15.49 21.20
N VAL A 41 1.94 -14.30 21.32
CA VAL A 41 1.35 -13.19 22.11
C VAL A 41 0.15 -12.59 21.38
N LEU A 42 0.22 -12.46 20.04
CA LEU A 42 -0.93 -12.06 19.24
C LEU A 42 -2.09 -13.05 19.36
N ARG A 43 -1.80 -14.36 19.42
CA ARG A 43 -2.82 -15.37 19.65
C ARG A 43 -3.48 -15.21 21.03
N ALA A 44 -2.68 -14.98 22.08
CA ALA A 44 -3.18 -14.73 23.43
C ALA A 44 -4.01 -13.44 23.52
N LEU A 45 -3.62 -12.38 22.80
CA LEU A 45 -4.45 -11.17 22.67
C LEU A 45 -5.79 -11.47 21.97
N GLY A 46 -5.79 -12.37 20.98
CA GLY A 46 -6.99 -12.83 20.31
C GLY A 46 -8.03 -13.45 21.27
N ASN A 47 -7.59 -14.01 22.41
CA ASN A 47 -8.47 -14.55 23.45
C ASN A 47 -9.11 -13.45 24.32
N ASN A 48 -8.54 -12.25 24.37
CA ASN A 48 -9.05 -11.14 25.17
C ASN A 48 -10.21 -10.44 24.46
N ARG A 49 -11.45 -10.75 24.82
CA ARG A 49 -12.64 -10.17 24.17
C ARG A 49 -13.04 -8.80 24.74
N GLU A 50 -12.37 -8.33 25.78
CA GLU A 50 -12.81 -7.16 26.56
C GLU A 50 -12.05 -5.88 26.19
N PHE A 51 -10.78 -5.98 25.79
CA PHE A 51 -9.93 -4.81 25.57
C PHE A 51 -10.50 -3.88 24.47
N LEU A 52 -11.03 -4.44 23.38
CA LEU A 52 -11.48 -3.64 22.24
C LEU A 52 -12.79 -2.89 22.53
N PRO A 53 -13.84 -3.50 23.12
CA PRO A 53 -14.99 -2.77 23.61
C PRO A 53 -14.64 -1.70 24.64
N ALA A 54 -13.71 -1.98 25.57
CA ALA A 54 -13.25 -1.02 26.56
C ALA A 54 -12.56 0.18 25.89
N LEU A 55 -11.65 -0.07 24.95
CA LEU A 55 -10.97 0.96 24.17
C LEU A 55 -11.97 1.79 23.37
N ALA A 56 -12.96 1.17 22.72
CA ALA A 56 -14.00 1.89 21.98
C ALA A 56 -14.85 2.77 22.90
N LEU A 57 -15.21 2.28 24.09
CA LEU A 57 -15.97 3.05 25.07
C LEU A 57 -15.18 4.27 25.55
N ASP A 58 -13.89 4.11 25.84
CA ASP A 58 -13.05 5.21 26.31
C ASP A 58 -12.77 6.22 25.20
N ALA A 59 -12.54 5.76 23.97
CA ALA A 59 -12.47 6.63 22.79
C ALA A 59 -13.76 7.44 22.60
N LEU A 60 -14.94 6.84 22.80
CA LEU A 60 -16.20 7.60 22.71
C LEU A 60 -16.34 8.63 23.84
N LYS A 61 -15.95 8.29 25.08
CA LYS A 61 -15.98 9.23 26.22
C LYS A 61 -15.07 10.44 25.99
N GLU A 62 -13.93 10.27 25.33
CA GLU A 62 -13.03 11.39 24.98
C GLU A 62 -13.37 12.07 23.65
N ASN A 63 -14.51 11.75 23.03
CA ASN A 63 -14.92 12.24 21.70
C ASN A 63 -13.90 11.92 20.60
N CYS A 64 -13.29 10.74 20.68
CA CYS A 64 -12.33 10.17 19.74
C CYS A 64 -11.09 11.03 19.49
N ARG A 65 -10.76 11.98 20.38
CA ARG A 65 -9.69 12.97 20.16
C ARG A 65 -8.34 12.31 19.90
N THR A 66 -7.99 11.27 20.65
CA THR A 66 -6.72 10.55 20.51
C THR A 66 -6.68 9.80 19.18
N GLN A 67 -7.76 9.09 18.81
CA GLN A 67 -7.83 8.41 17.53
C GLN A 67 -7.75 9.41 16.36
N LEU A 68 -8.48 10.53 16.41
CA LEU A 68 -8.43 11.56 15.37
C LEU A 68 -7.07 12.26 15.24
N ALA A 69 -6.30 12.37 16.34
CA ALA A 69 -4.99 13.00 16.33
C ALA A 69 -3.87 12.07 15.82
N THR A 70 -4.03 10.75 15.98
CA THR A 70 -2.95 9.78 15.72
C THR A 70 -3.23 8.85 14.55
N ASN A 71 -4.50 8.60 14.23
CA ASN A 71 -4.90 7.66 13.20
C ASN A 71 -4.95 8.34 11.84
N THR A 72 -4.01 7.98 10.97
CA THR A 72 -3.93 8.45 9.59
C THR A 72 -4.70 7.57 8.60
N TYR A 73 -5.30 6.47 9.06
CA TYR A 73 -6.10 5.56 8.25
C TYR A 73 -7.56 6.02 8.12
N SER A 74 -8.31 5.34 7.25
CA SER A 74 -9.75 5.55 7.12
C SER A 74 -10.50 5.09 8.38
N ALA A 75 -11.81 5.35 8.43
CA ALA A 75 -12.71 4.92 9.49
C ALA A 75 -12.76 3.39 9.71
N GLN A 76 -12.15 2.60 8.82
CA GLN A 76 -11.98 1.17 8.97
C GLN A 76 -11.05 0.80 10.14
N VAL A 77 -10.11 1.67 10.52
CA VAL A 77 -9.02 1.31 11.42
C VAL A 77 -9.21 1.98 12.79
N ILE A 78 -8.94 1.22 13.84
CA ILE A 78 -8.68 1.73 15.19
C ILE A 78 -7.21 1.45 15.50
N LEU A 79 -6.44 2.47 15.86
CA LEU A 79 -5.07 2.26 16.33
C LEU A 79 -5.11 1.73 17.77
N LEU A 80 -4.55 0.54 17.97
CA LEU A 80 -4.41 -0.09 19.29
C LEU A 80 -3.13 0.38 19.97
N HIS A 81 -2.07 0.56 19.17
CA HIS A 81 -0.80 1.11 19.59
C HIS A 81 -0.26 2.00 18.47
N PRO A 82 0.13 3.26 18.75
CA PRO A 82 0.66 4.14 17.73
C PRO A 82 2.00 3.62 17.17
N PRO A 83 2.48 4.16 16.05
CA PRO A 83 3.84 3.91 15.57
C PRO A 83 4.90 4.12 16.66
N GLU A 84 5.64 3.06 16.97
CA GLU A 84 6.78 3.08 17.89
C GLU A 84 7.90 2.21 17.30
N GLY A 85 9.08 2.80 17.11
CA GLY A 85 10.20 2.09 16.49
C GLY A 85 9.84 1.57 15.10
N ASN A 86 9.86 0.24 14.95
CA ASN A 86 9.62 -0.47 13.69
C ASN A 86 8.26 -1.19 13.63
N PHE A 87 7.27 -0.81 14.45
CA PHE A 87 5.94 -1.41 14.41
C PHE A 87 4.80 -0.47 14.81
N PHE A 88 3.57 -0.90 14.55
CA PHE A 88 2.35 -0.39 15.18
C PHE A 88 1.28 -1.49 15.22
N LEU A 89 0.28 -1.32 16.08
CA LEU A 89 -0.80 -2.29 16.24
C LEU A 89 -2.14 -1.64 15.87
N ARG A 90 -2.96 -2.37 15.11
CA ARG A 90 -4.27 -1.86 14.70
C ARG A 90 -5.35 -2.94 14.74
N ALA A 91 -6.59 -2.52 14.96
CA ALA A 91 -7.77 -3.29 14.69
C ALA A 91 -8.42 -2.77 13.40
N ASN A 92 -8.77 -3.67 12.48
CA ASN A 92 -9.53 -3.37 11.29
C ASN A 92 -10.99 -3.80 11.50
N ILE A 93 -11.92 -2.88 11.29
CA ILE A 93 -13.36 -3.08 11.40
C ILE A 93 -13.92 -3.43 10.03
N TRP A 94 -14.67 -4.52 9.95
CA TRP A 94 -15.21 -5.07 8.72
C TRP A 94 -16.74 -5.08 8.80
N PRO A 95 -17.43 -4.02 8.32
CA PRO A 95 -18.89 -4.01 8.29
C PRO A 95 -19.40 -5.00 7.24
N SER A 96 -20.53 -5.66 7.49
CA SER A 96 -21.24 -6.43 6.45
C SER A 96 -21.96 -5.50 5.47
N ALA A 97 -22.49 -6.10 4.41
CA ALA A 97 -23.37 -5.42 3.43
C ALA A 97 -24.61 -4.74 4.07
N GLY A 98 -25.03 -5.22 5.25
CA GLY A 98 -26.19 -4.71 5.98
C GLY A 98 -25.96 -3.41 6.75
N GLU A 99 -24.71 -3.00 6.97
CA GLU A 99 -24.39 -1.90 7.87
C GLU A 99 -24.53 -0.55 7.15
N PRO A 100 -25.16 0.45 7.79
CA PRO A 100 -25.33 1.77 7.18
C PRO A 100 -24.01 2.43 6.77
N CYS A 101 -22.93 2.22 7.53
CA CYS A 101 -21.62 2.81 7.23
C CYS A 101 -21.06 2.32 5.89
N LEU A 102 -21.16 1.03 5.59
CA LEU A 102 -20.73 0.47 4.32
C LEU A 102 -21.60 0.98 3.16
N ARG A 103 -22.93 0.99 3.34
CA ARG A 103 -23.84 1.50 2.29
C ARG A 103 -23.62 2.98 1.96
N THR A 104 -23.19 3.77 2.93
CA THR A 104 -23.01 5.22 2.77
C THR A 104 -21.63 5.57 2.21
N SER A 105 -20.58 4.91 2.70
CA SER A 105 -19.19 5.20 2.32
C SER A 105 -18.70 4.37 1.11
N GLY A 106 -19.44 3.32 0.75
CA GLY A 106 -19.08 2.38 -0.31
C GLY A 106 -18.00 1.38 0.07
N ALA A 107 -17.94 0.28 -0.70
CA ALA A 107 -17.00 -0.84 -0.55
C ALA A 107 -15.53 -0.41 -0.46
N ALA A 108 -15.12 0.51 -1.33
CA ALA A 108 -13.73 0.96 -1.43
C ALA A 108 -13.21 1.62 -0.14
N SER A 109 -14.08 2.19 0.69
CA SER A 109 -13.68 2.81 1.98
C SER A 109 -13.19 1.77 3.02
N PHE A 110 -13.51 0.50 2.79
CA PHE A 110 -13.14 -0.66 3.61
C PHE A 110 -12.29 -1.67 2.82
N PHE A 111 -11.73 -1.27 1.66
CA PHE A 111 -10.92 -2.12 0.79
C PHE A 111 -11.62 -3.40 0.29
N TYR A 112 -12.95 -3.39 0.21
CA TYR A 112 -13.66 -4.48 -0.45
C TYR A 112 -13.62 -4.35 -1.97
N ASP A 113 -13.58 -5.49 -2.66
CA ASP A 113 -13.49 -5.59 -4.13
C ASP A 113 -12.31 -4.76 -4.68
N PHE A 114 -11.18 -4.84 -3.98
CA PHE A 114 -9.99 -4.05 -4.23
C PHE A 114 -8.74 -4.94 -4.15
N PRO A 115 -8.46 -5.77 -5.18
CA PRO A 115 -7.36 -6.71 -5.15
C PRO A 115 -6.00 -6.01 -5.06
N HIS A 116 -5.25 -6.24 -3.99
CA HIS A 116 -3.95 -5.58 -3.79
C HIS A 116 -2.93 -6.46 -3.07
N ASP A 117 -1.65 -6.10 -3.18
CA ASP A 117 -0.57 -6.64 -2.38
C ASP A 117 -0.09 -5.62 -1.33
N HIS A 118 0.93 -5.99 -0.56
CA HIS A 118 1.57 -5.12 0.44
C HIS A 118 3.08 -5.06 0.22
N ALA A 119 3.70 -3.94 0.57
CA ALA A 119 5.14 -3.72 0.45
C ALA A 119 5.90 -4.27 1.66
N PHE A 120 5.18 -4.95 2.56
CA PHE A 120 5.63 -5.34 3.87
C PHE A 120 4.98 -6.65 4.29
N ASP A 121 5.70 -7.37 5.14
CA ASP A 121 5.16 -8.51 5.84
C ASP A 121 4.36 -8.02 7.05
N PHE A 122 3.25 -8.69 7.36
CA PHE A 122 2.46 -8.38 8.55
C PHE A 122 1.70 -9.61 9.04
N LEU A 123 1.39 -9.62 10.34
CA LEU A 123 0.50 -10.62 10.93
C LEU A 123 -0.91 -10.07 11.05
N THR A 124 -1.89 -10.93 10.84
CA THR A 124 -3.29 -10.66 11.15
C THR A 124 -3.93 -11.85 11.85
N ILE A 125 -4.86 -11.58 12.76
CA ILE A 125 -5.70 -12.59 13.38
C ILE A 125 -7.16 -12.15 13.35
N GLY A 126 -8.07 -13.07 13.04
CA GLY A 126 -9.50 -12.83 13.22
C GLY A 126 -9.83 -12.69 14.71
N HIS A 127 -10.62 -11.68 15.07
CA HIS A 127 -10.94 -11.38 16.46
C HIS A 127 -12.44 -11.44 16.72
N LEU A 128 -13.22 -10.41 16.38
CA LEU A 128 -14.66 -10.38 16.65
C LEU A 128 -15.48 -10.70 15.39
N GLY A 129 -16.70 -11.20 15.59
CA GLY A 129 -17.64 -11.53 14.52
C GLY A 129 -17.26 -12.79 13.75
N PRO A 130 -17.99 -13.12 12.66
CA PRO A 130 -17.73 -14.31 11.85
C PRO A 130 -16.43 -14.24 11.04
N GLY A 131 -15.89 -13.04 10.78
CA GLY A 131 -14.71 -12.83 9.95
C GLY A 131 -15.05 -12.52 8.50
N TYR A 132 -14.17 -11.75 7.84
CA TYR A 132 -14.30 -11.36 6.44
C TYR A 132 -13.75 -12.46 5.51
N TRP A 133 -14.18 -12.43 4.25
CA TRP A 133 -13.72 -13.37 3.22
C TRP A 133 -12.64 -12.74 2.36
N SER A 134 -11.74 -13.56 1.82
CA SER A 134 -10.78 -13.12 0.82
C SER A 134 -10.58 -14.13 -0.28
N ASP A 135 -10.51 -13.64 -1.50
CA ASP A 135 -9.90 -14.36 -2.62
C ASP A 135 -8.40 -14.08 -2.63
N TYR A 136 -7.61 -15.16 -2.58
CA TYR A 136 -6.17 -15.07 -2.54
C TYR A 136 -5.55 -15.44 -3.87
N TYR A 137 -4.62 -14.59 -4.30
CA TYR A 137 -3.80 -14.84 -5.47
C TYR A 137 -2.32 -14.76 -5.08
N GLU A 138 -1.46 -15.37 -5.90
CA GLU A 138 -0.02 -15.23 -5.80
C GLU A 138 0.59 -14.79 -7.12
N VAL A 139 1.72 -14.10 -7.01
CA VAL A 139 2.59 -13.75 -8.12
C VAL A 139 4.05 -13.95 -7.70
N GLU A 140 4.95 -14.09 -8.66
CA GLU A 140 6.39 -14.03 -8.39
C GLU A 140 6.84 -12.57 -8.40
N PRO A 141 7.25 -11.98 -7.26
CA PRO A 141 7.55 -10.55 -7.16
C PRO A 141 8.61 -10.07 -8.14
N GLU A 142 9.64 -10.90 -8.39
CA GLU A 142 10.78 -10.62 -9.26
C GLU A 142 10.38 -10.51 -10.74
N SER A 143 9.18 -10.99 -11.10
CA SER A 143 8.63 -10.86 -12.45
C SER A 143 7.95 -9.52 -12.72
N ILE A 144 7.67 -8.74 -11.67
CA ILE A 144 6.92 -7.48 -11.74
C ILE A 144 7.86 -6.29 -11.90
N LEU A 145 7.65 -5.50 -12.95
CA LEU A 145 8.28 -4.19 -13.12
C LEU A 145 7.53 -3.09 -12.34
N GLY A 146 6.22 -3.23 -12.19
CA GLY A 146 5.35 -2.39 -11.37
C GLY A 146 4.63 -1.27 -12.12
N LEU A 147 4.39 -1.43 -13.42
CA LEU A 147 3.83 -0.36 -14.26
C LEU A 147 2.33 -0.55 -14.52
N PRO A 148 1.54 0.54 -14.58
CA PRO A 148 0.13 0.46 -14.99
C PRO A 148 -0.05 -0.24 -16.35
N GLY A 149 -0.97 -1.20 -16.39
CA GLY A 149 -1.30 -2.03 -17.56
C GLY A 149 -0.32 -3.19 -17.83
N GLU A 150 0.71 -3.34 -17.01
CA GLU A 150 1.62 -4.48 -17.07
C GLU A 150 0.86 -5.80 -16.87
N PRO A 151 0.97 -6.77 -17.79
CA PRO A 151 0.42 -8.10 -17.58
C PRO A 151 1.20 -8.84 -16.50
N VAL A 152 0.49 -9.51 -15.61
CA VAL A 152 1.02 -10.28 -14.49
C VAL A 152 0.38 -11.67 -14.46
N ASP A 153 1.18 -12.68 -14.14
CA ASP A 153 0.71 -14.06 -14.02
C ASP A 153 0.14 -14.29 -12.61
N LEU A 154 -1.11 -13.83 -12.41
CA LEU A 154 -1.81 -14.00 -11.13
C LEU A 154 -2.37 -15.42 -11.02
N ARG A 155 -1.90 -16.16 -10.01
CA ARG A 155 -2.38 -17.49 -9.71
C ARG A 155 -3.40 -17.45 -8.59
N PHE A 156 -4.67 -17.70 -8.89
CA PHE A 156 -5.68 -17.93 -7.84
C PHE A 156 -5.26 -19.14 -6.97
N VAL A 157 -5.33 -18.95 -5.66
CA VAL A 157 -4.99 -19.98 -4.68
C VAL A 157 -6.27 -20.55 -4.08
N GLU A 158 -7.04 -19.71 -3.38
CA GLU A 158 -8.31 -20.11 -2.77
C GLU A 158 -9.14 -18.90 -2.32
N ARG A 159 -10.41 -19.17 -2.01
CA ARG A 159 -11.25 -18.29 -1.20
C ARG A 159 -11.27 -18.79 0.24
N SER A 160 -10.94 -17.92 1.19
CA SER A 160 -10.87 -18.31 2.61
C SER A 160 -11.39 -17.19 3.52
N GLN A 161 -12.07 -17.59 4.60
CA GLN A 161 -12.52 -16.68 5.65
C GLN A 161 -11.44 -16.48 6.72
N LEU A 162 -11.25 -15.25 7.20
CA LEU A 162 -10.46 -14.93 8.40
C LEU A 162 -11.36 -14.98 9.63
N SER A 163 -11.78 -16.18 10.02
CA SER A 163 -12.59 -16.43 11.22
C SER A 163 -11.82 -16.09 12.50
N PRO A 164 -12.52 -15.92 13.65
CA PRO A 164 -11.86 -15.78 14.95
C PRO A 164 -10.75 -16.80 15.16
N ASP A 165 -9.65 -16.33 15.75
CA ASP A 165 -8.45 -17.09 16.11
C ASP A 165 -7.60 -17.59 14.94
N LYS A 166 -8.11 -17.54 13.70
CA LYS A 166 -7.33 -17.83 12.50
C LYS A 166 -6.30 -16.73 12.31
N MET A 167 -5.03 -17.12 12.23
CA MET A 167 -3.90 -16.21 12.08
C MET A 167 -3.21 -16.41 10.74
N LEU A 168 -2.91 -15.32 10.06
CA LEU A 168 -2.22 -15.31 8.78
C LEU A 168 -0.98 -14.40 8.84
N LEU A 169 0.09 -14.83 8.19
CA LEU A 169 1.26 -14.01 7.86
C LEU A 169 1.23 -13.68 6.37
N TYR A 170 1.03 -12.40 6.06
CA TYR A 170 1.09 -11.88 4.70
C TYR A 170 2.54 -11.62 4.32
N ARG A 171 2.95 -12.09 3.14
CA ARG A 171 4.29 -11.89 2.59
C ARG A 171 4.27 -10.74 1.59
N ALA A 172 5.18 -9.80 1.75
CA ALA A 172 5.31 -8.64 0.88
C ALA A 172 5.39 -9.04 -0.60
N ASN A 173 4.64 -8.33 -1.44
CA ASN A 173 4.61 -8.42 -2.90
C ASN A 173 4.28 -9.79 -3.50
N ARG A 174 4.07 -10.82 -2.68
CA ARG A 174 3.74 -12.18 -3.13
C ARG A 174 2.26 -12.48 -2.92
N ASP A 175 1.71 -12.06 -1.79
CA ASP A 175 0.32 -12.33 -1.44
C ASP A 175 -0.60 -11.18 -1.89
N ILE A 176 -1.42 -11.45 -2.90
CA ILE A 176 -2.51 -10.57 -3.32
C ILE A 176 -3.78 -11.05 -2.64
N HIS A 177 -4.57 -10.12 -2.11
CA HIS A 177 -5.90 -10.41 -1.59
C HIS A 177 -6.95 -9.47 -2.15
N ASP A 178 -8.12 -10.04 -2.44
CA ASP A 178 -9.35 -9.30 -2.66
C ASP A 178 -10.30 -9.56 -1.51
N GLN A 179 -10.65 -8.54 -0.75
CA GLN A 179 -11.42 -8.66 0.48
C GLN A 179 -12.91 -8.49 0.18
N LEU A 180 -13.73 -9.28 0.87
CA LEU A 180 -15.18 -9.29 0.70
C LEU A 180 -15.86 -9.11 2.05
N PRO A 181 -17.04 -8.46 2.10
CA PRO A 181 -17.74 -8.23 3.34
C PRO A 181 -18.04 -9.53 4.12
N PRO A 182 -17.94 -9.52 5.46
CA PRO A 182 -18.41 -10.61 6.31
C PRO A 182 -19.94 -10.68 6.33
N GLU A 183 -20.50 -11.72 6.95
CA GLU A 183 -21.94 -11.84 7.19
C GLU A 183 -22.49 -10.83 8.21
N SER A 184 -21.66 -10.41 9.17
CA SER A 184 -21.95 -9.37 10.16
C SER A 184 -20.65 -8.68 10.58
N LEU A 185 -20.77 -7.49 11.20
CA LEU A 185 -19.64 -6.71 11.72
C LEU A 185 -18.57 -7.61 12.36
N SER A 186 -17.39 -7.59 11.77
CA SER A 186 -16.24 -8.38 12.21
C SER A 186 -15.03 -7.49 12.48
N VAL A 187 -14.07 -8.00 13.23
CA VAL A 187 -12.82 -7.30 13.54
C VAL A 187 -11.64 -8.24 13.38
N SER A 188 -10.56 -7.77 12.78
CA SER A 188 -9.25 -8.41 12.81
C SER A 188 -8.22 -7.53 13.52
N ILE A 189 -7.20 -8.13 14.11
CA ILE A 189 -6.07 -7.42 14.74
C ILE A 189 -4.83 -7.66 13.91
N ASN A 190 -4.06 -6.61 13.67
CA ASN A 190 -2.85 -6.64 12.86
C ASN A 190 -1.62 -6.18 13.64
N VAL A 191 -0.51 -6.91 13.49
CA VAL A 191 0.84 -6.45 13.83
C VAL A 191 1.48 -5.96 12.55
N MET A 192 1.67 -4.65 12.47
CA MET A 192 2.18 -3.99 11.28
C MET A 192 3.65 -3.63 11.48
N THR A 193 4.46 -3.90 10.47
CA THR A 193 5.88 -3.55 10.48
C THR A 193 6.07 -2.13 9.93
N LEU A 194 7.13 -1.45 10.34
CA LEU A 194 7.61 -0.17 9.83
C LEU A 194 9.11 -0.30 9.62
N THR A 195 9.54 -0.59 8.39
CA THR A 195 10.97 -0.74 8.08
C THR A 195 11.38 0.15 6.92
N GLU A 196 12.63 0.59 6.90
CA GLU A 196 13.16 1.39 5.79
C GLU A 196 13.05 0.64 4.46
N ALA A 197 13.14 -0.70 4.48
CA ALA A 197 12.95 -1.54 3.31
C ALA A 197 11.55 -1.39 2.69
N GLN A 198 10.52 -1.01 3.46
CA GLN A 198 9.18 -0.75 2.94
C GLN A 198 9.16 0.46 2.00
N CYS A 199 9.98 1.48 2.25
CA CYS A 199 10.12 2.63 1.36
C CYS A 199 10.72 2.24 0.00
N ALA A 200 11.48 1.14 -0.04
CA ALA A 200 12.03 0.60 -1.27
C ALA A 200 11.04 -0.29 -2.03
N ARG A 201 10.12 -0.97 -1.34
CA ARG A 201 9.07 -1.79 -1.96
C ARG A 201 7.86 -0.95 -2.37
N ARG A 202 6.99 -1.54 -3.20
CA ARG A 202 5.80 -0.89 -3.75
C ARG A 202 4.58 -1.73 -3.46
N GLN A 203 3.41 -1.14 -3.61
CA GLN A 203 2.14 -1.83 -3.48
C GLN A 203 1.34 -1.55 -4.73
N TYR A 204 0.60 -2.53 -5.19
CA TYR A 204 -0.09 -2.50 -6.46
C TYR A 204 -1.54 -2.90 -6.26
N HIS A 205 -2.40 -2.21 -6.99
CA HIS A 205 -3.78 -2.61 -7.19
C HIS A 205 -3.85 -3.41 -8.50
N PHE A 206 -4.51 -4.56 -8.47
CA PHE A 206 -4.55 -5.51 -9.57
C PHE A 206 -5.96 -5.66 -10.15
N ASP A 207 -5.99 -5.84 -11.47
CA ASP A 207 -7.11 -6.41 -12.19
C ASP A 207 -6.90 -7.93 -12.22
N VAL A 208 -7.58 -8.65 -11.32
CA VAL A 208 -7.45 -10.10 -11.19
C VAL A 208 -8.13 -10.86 -12.33
N GLU A 209 -9.12 -10.26 -13.00
CA GLU A 209 -9.80 -10.87 -14.16
C GLU A 209 -8.96 -10.71 -15.42
N GLY A 210 -8.40 -9.52 -15.64
CA GLY A 210 -7.55 -9.21 -16.79
C GLY A 210 -6.08 -9.58 -16.64
N GLY A 211 -5.65 -9.98 -15.43
CA GLY A 211 -4.28 -10.36 -15.12
C GLY A 211 -3.30 -9.20 -15.27
N ARG A 212 -3.59 -8.03 -14.68
CA ARG A 212 -2.81 -6.80 -14.91
C ARG A 212 -2.66 -5.95 -13.66
N ILE A 213 -1.59 -5.15 -13.61
CA ILE A 213 -1.47 -4.06 -12.65
C ILE A 213 -2.35 -2.90 -13.09
N ILE A 214 -3.31 -2.48 -12.26
CA ILE A 214 -4.10 -1.27 -12.51
C ILE A 214 -3.25 -0.05 -12.20
N ARG A 215 -2.65 0.01 -11.01
CA ARG A 215 -1.82 1.14 -10.58
C ARG A 215 -0.91 0.78 -9.42
N ASP A 216 0.15 1.55 -9.31
CA ASP A 216 0.96 1.68 -8.11
C ASP A 216 0.20 2.50 -7.05
N MET A 217 0.19 2.01 -5.83
CA MET A 217 -0.46 2.63 -4.66
C MET A 217 0.54 3.38 -3.78
N THR A 218 1.84 3.22 -4.02
CA THR A 218 2.91 3.90 -3.30
C THR A 218 3.27 5.22 -4.00
N ALA A 219 2.59 6.29 -3.62
CA ALA A 219 2.98 7.65 -4.05
C ALA A 219 4.16 8.16 -3.21
N THR A 220 5.16 8.77 -3.86
CA THR A 220 6.22 9.51 -3.15
C THR A 220 6.10 10.99 -3.47
N SER A 221 6.30 11.85 -2.46
CA SER A 221 6.27 13.31 -2.63
C SER A 221 7.27 13.78 -3.69
N ALA A 222 8.40 13.08 -3.84
CA ALA A 222 9.41 13.33 -4.86
C ALA A 222 8.82 13.41 -6.29
N GLN A 223 7.82 12.58 -6.62
CA GLN A 223 7.18 12.61 -7.95
C GLN A 223 6.44 13.93 -8.20
N LEU A 224 5.73 14.43 -7.18
CA LEU A 224 5.01 15.70 -7.25
C LEU A 224 5.97 16.89 -7.23
N LEU A 225 6.99 16.84 -6.37
CA LEU A 225 8.01 17.88 -6.28
C LEU A 225 8.77 18.02 -7.60
N LEU A 226 9.17 16.92 -8.24
CA LEU A 226 9.81 16.97 -9.56
C LEU A 226 8.90 17.61 -10.61
N ARG A 227 7.60 17.29 -10.63
CA ARG A 227 6.65 17.93 -11.53
C ARG A 227 6.56 19.44 -11.28
N LEU A 228 6.49 19.86 -10.02
CA LEU A 228 6.45 21.29 -9.68
C LEU A 228 7.72 22.00 -10.12
N CYS A 229 8.90 21.45 -9.77
CA CYS A 229 10.18 22.04 -10.11
C CYS A 229 10.39 22.18 -11.62
N VAL A 230 9.99 21.18 -12.42
CA VAL A 230 10.14 21.24 -13.88
C VAL A 230 9.10 22.15 -14.53
N GLN A 231 7.85 22.15 -14.04
CA GLN A 231 6.75 22.94 -14.63
C GLN A 231 6.89 24.44 -14.36
N PHE A 232 7.43 24.79 -13.19
CA PHE A 232 7.57 26.18 -12.73
C PHE A 232 9.04 26.63 -12.70
N ASP A 233 9.90 25.98 -13.47
CA ASP A 233 11.32 26.32 -13.54
C ASP A 233 11.48 27.75 -14.09
N SER A 234 12.15 28.61 -13.33
CA SER A 234 12.41 30.00 -13.71
C SER A 234 13.72 30.50 -13.08
N ASP A 235 14.39 31.41 -13.76
CA ASP A 235 15.63 32.03 -13.27
C ASP A 235 15.42 32.72 -11.91
N GLU A 236 14.23 33.25 -11.66
CA GLU A 236 13.85 33.90 -10.38
C GLU A 236 13.76 32.91 -9.21
N LEU A 237 13.44 31.64 -9.48
CA LEU A 237 13.32 30.57 -8.49
C LEU A 237 14.60 29.72 -8.35
N GLY A 238 15.68 30.10 -9.02
CA GLY A 238 16.96 29.38 -9.03
C GLY A 238 17.18 28.45 -10.23
N GLY A 239 16.19 28.33 -11.12
CA GLY A 239 16.34 27.92 -12.53
C GLY A 239 16.97 26.56 -12.84
N ASN A 240 16.98 25.60 -11.91
CA ASN A 240 17.66 24.31 -12.08
C ASN A 240 16.74 23.09 -11.99
N GLY A 241 15.41 23.29 -12.04
CA GLY A 241 14.44 22.21 -11.91
C GLY A 241 14.55 21.19 -13.05
N ARG A 242 14.70 21.67 -14.29
CA ARG A 242 14.91 20.82 -15.46
C ARG A 242 16.25 20.10 -15.41
N ASP A 243 17.33 20.79 -15.07
CA ASP A 243 18.68 20.20 -14.96
C ASP A 243 18.73 19.07 -13.92
N LEU A 244 18.06 19.28 -12.78
CA LEU A 244 17.94 18.26 -11.73
C LEU A 244 17.16 17.04 -12.23
N ALA A 245 16.03 17.26 -12.90
CA ALA A 245 15.23 16.17 -13.47
C ALA A 245 16.04 15.38 -14.52
N GLU A 246 16.79 16.06 -15.38
CA GLU A 246 17.65 15.39 -16.36
C GLU A 246 18.78 14.58 -15.70
N SER A 247 19.40 15.13 -14.64
CA SER A 247 20.39 14.41 -13.83
C SER A 247 19.80 13.14 -13.23
N PHE A 248 18.62 13.25 -12.61
CA PHE A 248 17.92 12.12 -12.01
C PHE A 248 17.52 11.06 -13.03
N MET A 249 16.95 11.48 -14.16
CA MET A 249 16.61 10.60 -15.27
C MET A 249 17.81 9.77 -15.74
N ARG A 250 19.00 10.38 -15.83
CA ARG A 250 20.22 9.72 -16.30
C ARG A 250 20.80 8.73 -15.29
N GLY A 251 20.81 9.09 -14.00
CA GLY A 251 21.71 8.43 -13.04
C GLY A 251 21.15 8.04 -11.68
N HIS A 252 19.93 8.44 -11.29
CA HIS A 252 19.45 8.19 -9.92
C HIS A 252 19.32 6.68 -9.64
N ASP A 253 19.78 6.16 -8.50
CA ASP A 253 19.79 4.70 -8.27
C ASP A 253 18.39 4.07 -8.30
N ASP A 254 17.39 4.81 -7.83
CA ASP A 254 15.99 4.42 -7.91
C ASP A 254 15.40 4.65 -9.33
N PRO A 255 15.04 3.58 -10.09
CA PRO A 255 14.44 3.71 -11.42
C PRO A 255 13.09 4.44 -11.43
N ARG A 256 12.42 4.54 -10.28
CA ARG A 256 11.13 5.23 -10.11
C ARG A 256 11.34 6.74 -10.08
N ILE A 257 12.43 7.21 -9.47
CA ILE A 257 12.82 8.62 -9.53
C ILE A 257 13.27 8.97 -10.95
N ARG A 258 13.97 8.06 -11.64
CA ARG A 258 14.27 8.24 -13.08
C ARG A 258 12.99 8.41 -13.89
N LEU A 259 12.01 7.52 -13.69
CA LEU A 259 10.71 7.58 -14.37
C LEU A 259 9.94 8.85 -14.04
N ALA A 260 9.92 9.26 -12.77
CA ALA A 260 9.26 10.48 -12.33
C ALA A 260 9.86 11.72 -12.98
N ALA A 261 11.19 11.80 -13.03
CA ALA A 261 11.91 12.89 -13.66
C ALA A 261 11.67 12.93 -15.17
N TRP A 262 11.76 11.78 -15.85
CA TRP A 262 11.43 11.68 -17.27
C TRP A 262 9.98 12.12 -17.55
N SER A 263 9.03 11.69 -16.71
CA SER A 263 7.60 12.02 -16.85
C SER A 263 7.31 13.50 -16.60
N ALA A 264 8.05 14.14 -15.68
CA ALA A 264 7.95 15.57 -15.43
C ALA A 264 8.42 16.38 -16.65
N ILE A 265 9.55 15.99 -17.25
CA ILE A 265 10.06 16.61 -18.48
C ILE A 265 9.10 16.41 -19.65
N ASP A 266 8.58 15.18 -19.85
CA ASP A 266 7.63 14.86 -20.92
C ASP A 266 6.35 15.71 -20.80
N ALA A 267 5.83 15.85 -19.58
CA ALA A 267 4.61 16.63 -19.32
C ALA A 267 4.79 18.15 -19.51
N ALA A 268 5.98 18.68 -19.23
CA ALA A 268 6.28 20.10 -19.38
C ALA A 268 6.71 20.50 -20.81
N THR A 269 6.91 19.52 -21.70
CA THR A 269 7.36 19.77 -23.08
C THR A 269 6.15 19.96 -24.00
N ASP A 270 5.85 21.22 -24.34
CA ASP A 270 4.71 21.59 -25.20
C ASP A 270 4.97 21.28 -26.69
N ASP A 271 6.23 21.37 -27.14
CA ASP A 271 6.59 21.17 -28.55
C ASP A 271 6.55 19.68 -28.94
N HIS A 272 5.80 19.37 -30.00
CA HIS A 272 5.55 17.99 -30.42
C HIS A 272 6.84 17.25 -30.83
N GLU A 273 7.71 17.91 -31.60
CA GLU A 273 8.97 17.31 -32.06
C GLU A 273 9.95 17.11 -30.89
N ALA A 274 10.05 18.08 -30.00
CA ALA A 274 10.86 17.97 -28.79
C ALA A 274 10.36 16.84 -27.87
N ARG A 275 9.04 16.66 -27.77
CA ARG A 275 8.45 15.58 -26.97
C ARG A 275 8.64 14.21 -27.61
N LEU A 276 8.56 14.10 -28.94
CA LEU A 276 8.95 12.89 -29.68
C LEU A 276 10.40 12.53 -29.41
N ALA A 277 11.32 13.49 -29.55
CA ALA A 277 12.74 13.28 -29.30
C ALA A 277 13.00 12.84 -27.84
N HIS A 278 12.32 13.45 -26.86
CA HIS A 278 12.39 13.08 -25.46
C HIS A 278 11.92 11.64 -25.22
N ALA A 279 10.81 11.22 -25.84
CA ALA A 279 10.32 9.86 -25.75
C ALA A 279 11.27 8.83 -26.40
N GLU A 280 11.90 9.17 -27.52
CA GLU A 280 12.94 8.34 -28.14
C GLU A 280 14.19 8.18 -27.26
N THR A 281 14.55 9.19 -26.46
CA THR A 281 15.66 9.05 -25.50
C THR A 281 15.40 7.95 -24.48
N ALA A 282 14.14 7.82 -24.03
CA ALA A 282 13.74 6.81 -23.05
C ALA A 282 13.90 5.39 -23.60
N LEU A 283 13.67 5.18 -24.91
CA LEU A 283 13.84 3.88 -25.56
C LEU A 283 15.28 3.37 -25.54
N ARG A 284 16.26 4.29 -25.50
CA ARG A 284 17.70 3.96 -25.43
C ARG A 284 18.19 3.71 -23.99
N SER A 285 17.33 3.93 -22.99
CA SER A 285 17.69 3.73 -21.60
C SER A 285 17.85 2.25 -21.25
N THR A 286 18.82 1.94 -20.39
CA THR A 286 18.93 0.61 -19.75
C THR A 286 17.83 0.38 -18.73
N CYS A 287 17.16 1.43 -18.24
CA CYS A 287 16.03 1.34 -17.33
C CYS A 287 14.74 0.88 -18.06
N PRO A 288 14.16 -0.28 -17.70
CA PRO A 288 12.93 -0.77 -18.33
C PRO A 288 11.73 0.16 -18.12
N HIS A 289 11.65 0.84 -16.97
CA HIS A 289 10.60 1.83 -16.68
C HIS A 289 10.59 2.97 -17.70
N LEU A 290 11.77 3.49 -18.03
CA LEU A 290 11.92 4.54 -19.04
C LEU A 290 11.57 4.05 -20.44
N ARG A 291 12.02 2.85 -20.83
CA ARG A 291 11.68 2.29 -22.15
C ARG A 291 10.17 2.13 -22.33
N ARG A 292 9.48 1.61 -21.31
CA ARG A 292 8.02 1.45 -21.34
C ARG A 292 7.30 2.79 -21.41
N ALA A 293 7.74 3.77 -20.63
CA ALA A 293 7.16 5.12 -20.63
C ALA A 293 7.35 5.82 -21.98
N GLY A 294 8.56 5.75 -22.56
CA GLY A 294 8.84 6.27 -23.90
C GLY A 294 7.98 5.61 -24.98
N THR A 295 7.85 4.28 -24.95
CA THR A 295 6.99 3.53 -25.90
C THR A 295 5.56 4.04 -25.84
N ARG A 296 4.99 4.15 -24.63
CA ARG A 296 3.63 4.66 -24.43
C ARG A 296 3.46 6.10 -24.90
N SER A 297 4.42 6.97 -24.60
CA SER A 297 4.36 8.38 -25.04
C SER A 297 4.42 8.48 -26.57
N LEU A 298 5.27 7.69 -27.24
CA LEU A 298 5.32 7.63 -28.69
C LEU A 298 4.00 7.15 -29.31
N ASP A 299 3.38 6.11 -28.74
CA ASP A 299 2.09 5.61 -29.22
C ASP A 299 0.98 6.69 -29.10
N LEU A 300 0.99 7.46 -28.01
CA LEU A 300 0.06 8.57 -27.79
C LEU A 300 0.31 9.75 -28.73
N LEU A 301 1.58 10.15 -28.91
CA LEU A 301 2.00 11.21 -29.84
C LEU A 301 1.57 10.86 -31.28
N ARG A 302 1.85 9.62 -31.72
CA ARG A 302 1.54 9.15 -33.08
C ARG A 302 0.05 8.99 -33.34
N SER A 303 -0.75 8.68 -32.33
CA SER A 303 -2.20 8.54 -32.45
C SER A 303 -2.96 9.86 -32.31
N GLY A 304 -2.27 10.99 -32.03
CA GLY A 304 -2.91 12.30 -31.82
C GLY A 304 -3.77 12.38 -30.55
N SER A 305 -3.62 11.43 -29.62
CA SER A 305 -4.49 11.27 -28.44
C SER A 305 -3.99 12.03 -27.21
N ILE A 306 -3.20 13.09 -27.39
CA ILE A 306 -2.62 13.84 -26.27
C ILE A 306 -3.53 14.99 -25.87
N PRO A 307 -4.00 15.04 -24.61
CA PRO A 307 -4.59 16.25 -24.07
C PRO A 307 -3.52 17.35 -24.04
N SER A 308 -3.83 18.53 -24.60
CA SER A 308 -3.02 19.74 -24.42
C SER A 308 -2.71 19.90 -22.92
N PRO A 309 -1.44 20.10 -22.51
CA PRO A 309 -1.13 20.37 -21.12
C PRO A 309 -1.88 21.64 -20.70
N ALA A 310 -2.78 21.50 -19.73
CA ALA A 310 -3.47 22.65 -19.15
C ALA A 310 -2.42 23.47 -18.40
N ARG A 311 -2.01 24.61 -18.96
CA ARG A 311 -1.16 25.56 -18.26
C ARG A 311 -1.91 26.08 -17.03
N ALA A 312 -1.62 25.51 -15.86
CA ALA A 312 -1.90 26.20 -14.61
C ALA A 312 -0.93 27.39 -14.53
N ARG A 313 -1.38 28.56 -14.96
CA ARG A 313 -0.67 29.81 -14.65
C ARG A 313 -0.83 30.05 -13.15
N ILE A 314 0.26 30.03 -12.41
CA ILE A 314 0.27 30.67 -11.08
C ILE A 314 0.16 32.16 -11.37
N ALA A 315 -0.96 32.75 -10.95
CA ALA A 315 -1.19 34.19 -10.95
C ALA A 315 -0.53 34.82 -9.72
#